data_AF-A0A938D1S9-F1
#
_entry.id   AF-A0A938D1S9-F1
#
_cell.length_a   1.000
_cell.length_b   1.000
_cell.length_c   1.000
_cell.angle_alpha   90.00
_cell.angle_beta   90.00
_cell.angle_gamma   90.00
#
_symmetry.space_group_name_H-M   'P 1'
#
loop_
_entity.id
_entity.type
_entity.pdbx_description
1 polymer ?
#
loop_
_entity_poly.entity_id
_entity_poly.type
_entity_poly.pdbx_seq_one_letter_code
_entity_poly.pdbx_strand_id
1 'polypeptide(L)'
;KVYTRMGPGPNDRGLSRRHIMQAVDASLKRLGTGWIDLYNIHAYDRATPEDETLEALDAVVRAGKVRYLGASNLNARYLVRMHQKQKHRGLAPFVN
;
A
#
# COMPACT_ATOMS: atom_id res chain seq x y z
N LYS A 1 6.40 -1.89 4.57
CA LYS A 1 5.07 -1.57 5.14
C LYS A 1 4.86 -0.06 5.13
N VAL A 2 3.62 0.44 5.13
CA VAL A 2 3.26 1.87 5.06
C VAL A 2 2.05 2.18 5.93
N TYR A 3 2.05 3.35 6.58
CA TYR A 3 0.92 4.01 7.28
C TYR A 3 1.45 5.04 8.30
N THR A 4 2.46 4.65 9.08
CA THR A 4 2.99 5.45 10.19
C THR A 4 3.67 6.71 9.68
N ARG A 5 3.69 7.76 10.51
CA ARG A 5 4.38 9.01 10.22
C ARG A 5 5.89 8.76 10.04
N MET A 6 6.43 9.19 8.89
CA MET A 6 7.85 9.12 8.52
C MET A 6 8.55 10.48 8.52
N GLY A 7 7.80 11.56 8.76
CA GLY A 7 8.30 12.94 8.73
C GLY A 7 7.29 13.96 9.27
N PRO A 8 7.67 15.25 9.39
CA PRO A 8 6.83 16.29 9.98
C PRO A 8 5.69 16.75 9.06
N GLY A 9 5.78 16.47 7.75
CA GLY A 9 4.84 16.95 6.75
C GLY A 9 3.45 16.30 6.86
N PRO A 10 2.43 16.93 6.26
CA PRO A 10 1.07 16.40 6.25
C PRO A 10 0.95 15.10 5.44
N ASN A 11 1.81 14.90 4.43
CA ASN A 11 1.81 13.74 3.54
C ASN A 11 2.76 12.63 3.97
N ASP A 12 3.36 12.74 5.16
CA ASP A 12 4.34 11.77 5.63
C ASP A 12 3.70 10.62 6.41
N ARG A 13 2.38 10.42 6.30
CA ARG A 13 1.61 9.34 6.94
C ARG A 13 0.40 8.93 6.07
N GLY A 14 -0.25 7.83 6.46
CA GLY A 14 -1.51 7.38 5.89
C GLY A 14 -1.32 6.48 4.67
N LEU A 15 -2.37 6.35 3.86
CA LEU A 15 -2.41 5.50 2.67
C LEU A 15 -2.75 6.26 1.38
N SER A 16 -2.51 7.57 1.36
CA SER A 16 -2.62 8.37 0.14
C SER A 16 -1.65 7.87 -0.93
N ARG A 17 -2.03 8.04 -2.19
CA ARG A 17 -1.18 7.66 -3.33
C ARG A 17 0.20 8.29 -3.22
N ARG A 18 0.26 9.58 -2.87
CA ARG A 18 1.53 10.30 -2.69
C ARG A 18 2.41 9.62 -1.65
N HIS A 19 1.87 9.33 -0.47
CA HIS A 19 2.66 8.72 0.60
C HIS A 19 3.13 7.32 0.23
N ILE A 20 2.27 6.49 -0.37
CA ILE A 20 2.62 5.13 -0.81
C ILE A 20 3.79 5.16 -1.80
N MET A 21 3.70 5.97 -2.86
CA MET A 21 4.73 6.04 -3.89
C MET A 21 6.07 6.50 -3.30
N GLN A 22 6.06 7.54 -2.47
CA GLN A 22 7.26 8.05 -1.80
C GLN A 22 7.85 7.04 -0.82
N ALA A 23 7.01 6.37 -0.03
CA ALA A 23 7.44 5.40 0.97
C ALA A 23 8.04 4.13 0.34
N VAL A 24 7.53 3.68 -0.80
CA VAL A 24 8.13 2.58 -1.57
C VAL A 24 9.52 2.97 -2.08
N ASP A 25 9.65 4.13 -2.74
CA ASP A 25 10.94 4.58 -3.28
C ASP A 25 11.99 4.80 -2.19
N ALA A 26 11.59 5.41 -1.07
CA ALA A 26 12.46 5.58 0.10
C ALA A 26 12.87 4.23 0.71
N SER A 27 11.97 3.24 0.71
CA SER A 27 12.27 1.90 1.22
C SER A 27 13.25 1.15 0.31
N LEU A 28 13.04 1.18 -1.00
CA LEU A 28 13.96 0.58 -1.97
C LEU A 28 15.36 1.18 -1.85
N LYS A 29 15.46 2.51 -1.76
CA LYS A 29 16.73 3.21 -1.55
C LYS A 29 17.44 2.78 -0.27
N ARG A 30 16.72 2.68 0.86
CA ARG A 30 17.29 2.26 2.15
C ARG A 30 17.72 0.79 2.16
N LEU A 31 16.98 -0.07 1.46
CA LEU A 31 17.27 -1.50 1.37
C LEU A 31 18.35 -1.83 0.33
N GLY A 32 18.66 -0.91 -0.59
CA GLY A 32 19.65 -1.15 -1.65
C GLY A 32 19.20 -2.19 -2.68
N THR A 33 17.89 -2.30 -2.93
CA THR A 33 17.30 -3.29 -3.84
C THR A 33 16.37 -2.62 -4.86
N GLY A 34 16.14 -3.31 -5.99
CA GLY A 34 15.21 -2.88 -7.03
C GLY A 34 13.74 -3.24 -6.78
N TRP A 35 13.46 -4.17 -5.85
CA TRP A 35 12.09 -4.57 -5.52
C TRP A 35 11.91 -4.95 -4.05
N ILE A 36 10.66 -4.92 -3.60
CA ILE A 36 10.21 -5.43 -2.30
C ILE A 36 9.35 -6.67 -2.56
N ASP A 37 9.68 -7.81 -1.95
CA ASP A 37 8.89 -9.03 -2.14
C ASP A 37 7.48 -8.89 -1.55
N LEU A 38 7.36 -8.41 -0.30
CA LEU A 38 6.06 -8.20 0.36
C LEU A 38 5.92 -6.79 0.92
N TYR A 39 4.94 -6.03 0.42
CA TYR A 39 4.62 -4.70 0.91
C TYR A 39 3.25 -4.66 1.60
N ASN A 40 3.27 -4.37 2.90
CA ASN A 40 2.07 -4.34 3.75
C ASN A 40 1.51 -2.93 3.96
N ILE A 41 0.20 -2.74 3.83
CA ILE A 41 -0.48 -1.64 4.52
C ILE A 41 -0.57 -1.99 6.01
N HIS A 42 -0.19 -1.06 6.87
CA HIS A 42 0.04 -1.36 8.29
C HIS A 42 -1.17 -1.07 9.20
N ALA A 43 -2.17 -0.34 8.69
CA ALA A 43 -3.47 -0.12 9.33
C ALA A 43 -4.49 0.39 8.29
N TYR A 44 -5.78 0.39 8.64
CA TYR A 44 -6.82 1.02 7.82
C TYR A 44 -6.75 2.55 7.91
N ASP A 45 -6.81 3.23 6.76
CA ASP A 45 -6.88 4.69 6.68
C ASP A 45 -8.30 5.15 6.35
N ARG A 46 -8.92 5.93 7.23
CA ARG A 46 -10.27 6.48 7.04
C ARG A 46 -10.26 7.79 6.25
N ALA A 47 -9.10 8.45 6.16
CA ALA A 47 -8.96 9.74 5.50
C ALA A 47 -8.67 9.59 4.00
N THR A 48 -8.17 8.43 3.56
CA THR A 48 -7.93 8.14 2.14
C THR A 48 -9.01 7.21 1.59
N PRO A 49 -9.63 7.53 0.44
CA PRO A 49 -10.52 6.60 -0.25
C PRO A 49 -9.82 5.28 -0.57
N GLU A 50 -10.49 4.15 -0.30
CA GLU A 50 -9.92 2.82 -0.55
C GLU A 50 -9.46 2.65 -1.99
N ASP A 51 -10.20 3.20 -2.94
CA ASP A 51 -9.89 3.09 -4.37
C ASP A 51 -8.58 3.80 -4.74
N GLU A 52 -8.29 4.95 -4.14
CA GLU A 52 -7.01 5.64 -4.30
C GLU A 52 -5.86 4.78 -3.76
N THR A 53 -6.02 4.24 -2.56
CA THR A 53 -5.02 3.35 -1.95
C THR A 53 -4.79 2.12 -2.81
N LEU A 54 -5.84 1.43 -3.25
CA LEU A 54 -5.74 0.20 -4.02
C LEU A 54 -5.09 0.45 -5.41
N GLU A 55 -5.42 1.55 -6.07
CA GLU A 55 -4.77 1.96 -7.33
C GLU A 55 -3.30 2.35 -7.14
N ALA A 56 -2.95 2.96 -6.01
CA ALA A 56 -1.56 3.25 -5.69
C ALA A 56 -0.75 1.97 -5.46
N LEU A 57 -1.31 1.01 -4.72
CA LEU A 57 -0.69 -0.29 -4.49
C LEU A 57 -0.55 -1.09 -5.79
N ASP A 58 -1.57 -1.09 -6.65
CA ASP A 58 -1.50 -1.71 -7.98
C ASP A 58 -0.41 -1.06 -8.86
N ALA A 59 -0.31 0.28 -8.84
CA ALA A 59 0.69 0.99 -9.62
C ALA A 59 2.13 0.61 -9.23
N VAL A 60 2.44 0.44 -7.94
CA VAL A 60 3.79 0.02 -7.50
C VAL A 60 4.09 -1.45 -7.84
N VAL A 61 3.06 -2.30 -7.89
CA VAL A 61 3.20 -3.69 -8.35
C VAL A 61 3.46 -3.73 -9.86
N ARG A 62 2.65 -3.00 -10.66
CA ARG A 62 2.85 -2.90 -12.11
C ARG A 62 4.19 -2.28 -12.50
N ALA A 63 4.69 -1.35 -11.69
CA ALA A 63 6.02 -0.78 -11.87
C ALA A 63 7.17 -1.74 -11.51
N GLY A 64 6.87 -2.95 -11.03
CA GLY A 64 7.88 -3.95 -10.63
C GLY A 64 8.58 -3.66 -9.30
N LYS A 65 8.17 -2.60 -8.59
CA LYS A 65 8.76 -2.17 -7.31
C LYS A 65 8.34 -3.06 -6.15
N VAL A 66 7.17 -3.70 -6.27
CA VAL A 66 6.59 -4.59 -5.25
C VAL A 66 6.11 -5.87 -5.94
N ARG A 67 6.38 -7.04 -5.35
CA ARG A 67 5.91 -8.34 -5.89
C ARG A 67 4.55 -8.73 -5.34
N TYR A 68 4.39 -8.64 -4.03
CA TYR A 68 3.17 -9.04 -3.34
C TYR A 68 2.69 -7.96 -2.36
N LEU A 69 1.37 -7.88 -2.20
CA LEU A 69 0.72 -6.95 -1.30
C LEU A 69 0.17 -7.70 -0.10
N GLY A 70 0.34 -7.13 1.10
CA GLY A 70 -0.29 -7.63 2.31
C GLY A 70 -1.03 -6.53 3.06
N ALA A 71 -1.79 -6.93 4.06
CA ALA A 71 -2.52 -6.03 4.94
C ALA A 71 -2.38 -6.50 6.40
N SER A 72 -2.08 -5.57 7.29
CA SER A 72 -1.91 -5.82 8.72
C SER A 72 -2.78 -4.86 9.51
N ASN A 73 -3.32 -5.31 10.65
CA ASN A 73 -4.16 -4.51 11.55
C ASN A 73 -5.43 -3.94 10.88
N LEU A 74 -6.03 -4.70 9.96
CA LEU A 74 -7.34 -4.41 9.39
C LEU A 74 -8.38 -5.33 10.05
N ASN A 75 -9.51 -4.77 10.45
CA ASN A 75 -10.68 -5.58 10.79
C ASN A 75 -11.11 -6.39 9.56
N ALA A 76 -11.59 -7.62 9.77
CA ALA A 76 -11.99 -8.54 8.71
C ALA A 76 -12.92 -7.90 7.66
N ARG A 77 -13.89 -7.08 8.10
CA ARG A 77 -14.80 -6.36 7.19
C ARG A 77 -14.09 -5.43 6.19
N TYR A 78 -13.01 -4.78 6.61
CA TYR A 78 -12.24 -3.88 5.75
C TYR A 78 -11.38 -4.69 4.78
N LEU A 79 -10.72 -5.73 5.28
CA LEU A 79 -9.90 -6.61 4.46
C LEU A 79 -10.73 -7.27 3.35
N VAL A 80 -11.88 -7.86 3.70
CA VAL A 80 -12.76 -8.52 2.73
C VAL A 80 -13.27 -7.52 1.69
N ARG A 81 -13.72 -6.34 2.11
CA ARG A 81 -14.22 -5.31 1.18
C ARG A 81 -13.14 -4.82 0.22
N MET A 82 -11.94 -4.49 0.72
CA MET A 82 -10.84 -4.04 -0.11
C MET A 82 -10.37 -5.15 -1.07
N HIS A 83 -10.31 -6.40 -0.61
CA HIS A 83 -9.96 -7.55 -1.44
C HIS A 83 -11.00 -7.82 -2.54
N GLN A 84 -12.29 -7.67 -2.23
CA GLN A 84 -13.36 -7.75 -3.23
C GLN A 84 -13.23 -6.64 -4.28
N LYS A 85 -12.92 -5.40 -3.88
CA LYS A 85 -12.64 -4.30 -4.81
C LYS A 85 -11.46 -4.62 -5.73
N GLN A 86 -10.36 -5.14 -5.18
CA GLN A 86 -9.20 -5.56 -5.98
C GLN A 86 -9.61 -6.57 -7.07
N LYS A 87 -10.36 -7.62 -6.68
CA LYS A 87 -10.85 -8.64 -7.62
C LYS A 87 -11.77 -8.07 -8.69
N HIS A 88 -12.78 -7.29 -8.28
CA HIS A 88 -13.76 -6.73 -9.21
C HIS A 88 -13.14 -5.79 -10.24
N ARG A 89 -12.07 -5.08 -9.85
CA ARG A 89 -11.39 -4.08 -10.69
C ARG A 89 -10.14 -4.63 -11.40
N GLY A 90 -9.75 -5.88 -11.17
CA GLY A 90 -8.54 -6.45 -11.74
C GLY A 90 -7.24 -5.80 -11.23
N LEU A 91 -7.24 -5.33 -9.98
CA LEU A 91 -6.06 -4.77 -9.32
C LEU A 91 -5.26 -5.87 -8.62
N ALA A 92 -3.96 -5.65 -8.42
CA ALA A 92 -3.10 -6.54 -7.64
C ALA A 92 -3.74 -6.88 -6.27
N PRO A 93 -4.01 -8.16 -5.97
CA PRO A 93 -4.71 -8.56 -4.75
C PRO A 93 -3.77 -8.60 -3.54
N PHE A 94 -4.34 -8.45 -2.35
CA PHE A 94 -3.66 -8.89 -1.12
C PHE A 94 -3.46 -10.41 -1.15
N VAL A 95 -2.26 -10.87 -0.77
CA VAL A 95 -1.91 -12.29 -0.61
C VAL A 95 -2.01 -12.69 0.87
N ASN A 96 -2.37 -13.95 1.10
CA ASN A 96 -2.33 -14.61 2.41
C ASN A 96 -1.11 -15.54 2.46
#